data_AF-A0A7V6TYN7-F1
#
_entry.id   AF-A0A7V6TYN7-F1
#
_cell.length_a   1.000
_cell.length_b   1.000
_cell.length_c   1.000
_cell.angle_alpha   90.00
_cell.angle_beta   90.00
_cell.angle_gamma   90.00
#
_symmetry.space_group_name_H-M   'P 1'
#
loop_
_entity.id
_entity.type
_entity.pdbx_description
1 polymer ?
#
loop_
_entity_poly.entity_id
_entity_poly.type
_entity_poly.pdbx_seq_one_letter_code
_entity_poly.pdbx_strand_id
1 'polypeptide(L)' 'MIDKRSGGHLGSTSPKAQKIASEVRRRIVELEWRQGDRIPDEADLAIEFDAARATVNKALQLLADEGLLDRRRRA' A
#
# COMPACT_ATOMS: atom_id res chain seq x y z
N MET A 1 -9.59 -0.41 27.83
CA MET A 1 -9.58 -1.40 26.72
C MET A 1 -8.91 -0.72 25.53
N ILE A 2 -7.59 -0.53 25.60
CA ILE A 2 -6.79 0.08 24.53
C ILE A 2 -6.06 -1.04 23.79
N ASP A 3 -6.40 -1.29 22.53
CA ASP A 3 -5.72 -2.30 21.74
C ASP A 3 -4.27 -1.85 21.48
N LYS A 4 -3.32 -2.58 22.07
CA LYS A 4 -1.88 -2.48 21.80
C LYS A 4 -1.51 -3.43 20.66
N ARG A 5 -1.82 -3.10 19.41
CA ARG A 5 -1.11 -3.60 18.21
C ARG A 5 -1.21 -2.51 17.13
N SER A 6 -0.20 -1.65 16.98
CA SER A 6 0.89 -1.95 16.07
C SER A 6 2.10 -1.05 16.38
N GLY A 7 3.22 -1.67 16.70
CA GLY A 7 4.50 -0.98 16.89
C GLY A 7 5.14 -0.59 15.56
N GLY A 8 5.61 0.66 15.54
CA GLY A 8 6.91 1.07 14.96
C GLY A 8 7.02 1.16 13.44
N HIS A 9 6.89 2.37 12.87
CA HIS A 9 7.52 2.79 11.61
C HIS A 9 7.62 4.33 11.45
N LEU A 10 7.84 5.09 12.52
CA LEU A 10 8.15 6.54 12.40
C LEU A 10 9.57 6.84 11.87
N GLY A 11 10.34 5.81 11.49
CA GLY A 11 11.64 5.97 10.83
C GLY A 11 11.49 6.07 9.32
N SER A 12 11.49 7.30 8.80
CA SER A 12 11.80 7.67 7.41
C SER A 12 11.19 6.77 6.32
N THR A 13 9.86 6.76 6.19
CA THR A 13 9.22 6.30 4.95
C THR A 13 9.82 7.07 3.79
N SER A 14 10.53 6.37 2.88
CA SER A 14 11.23 7.00 1.78
C SER A 14 10.23 7.81 0.93
N PRO A 15 10.63 8.98 0.39
CA PRO A 15 9.73 9.82 -0.41
C PRO A 15 9.14 9.07 -1.62
N LYS A 16 9.83 8.05 -2.15
CA LYS A 16 9.28 7.14 -3.17
C LYS A 16 8.06 6.35 -2.67
N ALA A 17 8.09 5.80 -1.46
CA ALA A 17 6.95 5.04 -0.91
C ALA A 17 5.71 5.93 -0.71
N GLN A 18 5.90 7.16 -0.24
CA GLN A 18 4.79 8.12 -0.10
C GLN A 18 4.18 8.48 -1.46
N LYS A 19 5.02 8.70 -2.49
CA LYS A 19 4.52 8.95 -3.86
C LYS A 19 3.71 7.79 -4.41
N ILE A 20 4.21 6.56 -4.24
CA ILE A 20 3.51 5.34 -4.69
C ILE A 20 2.19 5.19 -3.94
N ALA A 21 2.17 5.40 -2.62
CA ALA A 21 0.96 5.33 -1.82
C ALA A 21 -0.08 6.35 -2.30
N SER A 22 0.33 7.59 -2.53
CA SER A 22 -0.56 8.64 -3.04
C SER A 22 -1.13 8.32 -4.43
N GLU A 23 -0.32 7.75 -5.33
CA GLU A 23 -0.80 7.39 -6.67
C GLU A 23 -1.76 6.20 -6.62
N VAL A 24 -1.42 5.15 -5.87
CA VAL A 24 -2.30 3.99 -5.68
C VAL A 24 -3.60 4.42 -5.00
N ARG A 25 -3.54 5.31 -4.00
CA ARG A 25 -4.73 5.93 -3.38
C ARG A 25 -5.58 6.65 -4.41
N ARG A 26 -4.97 7.45 -5.28
CA ARG A 26 -5.67 8.18 -6.32
C ARG A 26 -6.41 7.21 -7.25
N ARG A 27 -5.75 6.14 -7.72
CA ARG A 27 -6.38 5.11 -8.55
C ARG A 27 -7.57 4.41 -7.88
N ILE A 28 -7.46 4.14 -6.57
CA ILE A 28 -8.57 3.59 -5.77
C ILE A 28 -9.75 4.57 -5.72
N VAL A 29 -9.48 5.86 -5.45
CA VAL A 29 -10.51 6.91 -5.37
C VAL A 29 -11.16 7.19 -6.73
N GLU A 30 -10.38 7.13 -7.81
CA GLU A 30 -10.85 7.26 -9.19
C GLU A 30 -11.60 6.01 -9.68
N LEU A 31 -11.74 4.97 -8.84
CA LEU A 31 -12.39 3.70 -9.16
C LEU A 31 -11.76 2.96 -10.36
N GLU A 32 -10.46 3.17 -10.63
CA GLU A 32 -9.71 2.38 -11.61
C GLU A 32 -9.69 0.89 -11.22
N TRP A 33 -9.62 0.63 -9.91
CA TRP A 33 -9.83 -0.69 -9.32
C TRP A 33 -11.10 -0.64 -8.49
N ARG A 34 -12.14 -1.37 -8.90
CA ARG A 34 -13.40 -1.38 -8.16
C ARG A 34 -13.25 -2.18 -6.87
N GLN A 35 -14.15 -1.94 -5.94
CA GLN A 35 -14.21 -2.72 -4.71
C GLN A 35 -14.41 -4.21 -5.05
N GLY A 36 -13.42 -5.04 -4.71
CA GLY A 36 -13.41 -6.47 -5.05
C GLY A 36 -12.55 -6.84 -6.26
N ASP A 37 -12.10 -5.87 -7.07
CA ASP A 37 -11.06 -6.12 -8.06
C ASP A 37 -9.72 -6.43 -7.39
N ARG A 38 -8.97 -7.32 -8.02
CA ARG A 38 -7.61 -7.63 -7.54
C ARG A 38 -6.68 -6.54 -8.01
N ILE A 39 -6.04 -5.90 -7.05
CA ILE A 39 -4.92 -4.98 -7.30
C ILE A 39 -3.70 -5.80 -7.72
N PRO A 40 -2.90 -5.33 -8.68
CA PRO A 40 -1.63 -5.95 -9.02
C PRO A 40 -0.77 -6.18 -7.77
N ASP A 41 0.03 -7.24 -7.80
CA ASP A 41 0.86 -7.57 -6.65
C ASP A 41 2.01 -6.57 -6.49
N GLU A 42 2.66 -6.65 -5.34
CA GLU A 42 3.75 -5.75 -4.99
C GLU A 42 4.98 -5.89 -5.90
N ALA A 43 5.14 -7.01 -6.63
CA ALA A 43 6.19 -7.17 -7.62
C ALA A 43 5.83 -6.48 -8.94
N ASP A 44 4.59 -6.62 -9.42
CA ASP A 44 4.10 -5.89 -10.59
C ASP A 44 4.15 -4.38 -10.37
N LEU A 45 3.64 -3.91 -9.22
CA LEU A 45 3.71 -2.51 -8.83
C LEU A 45 5.15 -2.02 -8.68
N ALA A 46 6.07 -2.87 -8.18
CA ALA A 46 7.49 -2.51 -8.10
C ALA A 46 8.13 -2.29 -9.48
N ILE A 47 7.73 -3.09 -10.47
CA ILE A 47 8.16 -2.92 -11.86
C ILE A 47 7.54 -1.67 -12.46
N GLU A 48 6.24 -1.44 -12.27
CA GLU A 48 5.52 -0.27 -12.79
C GLU A 48 6.09 1.05 -12.27
N PHE A 49 6.40 1.11 -10.96
CA PHE A 49 6.88 2.31 -10.30
C PHE A 49 8.42 2.45 -10.25
N ASP A 50 9.17 1.53 -10.88
CA ASP A 50 10.63 1.45 -10.80
C ASP A 50 11.14 1.62 -9.34
N ALA A 51 10.56 0.79 -8.47
CA ALA A 51 10.74 0.88 -7.03
C ALA A 51 11.10 -0.47 -6.43
N ALA A 52 11.81 -0.46 -5.31
CA ALA A 52 12.06 -1.70 -4.58
C ALA A 52 10.73 -2.27 -4.05
N ARG A 53 10.58 -3.61 -4.07
CA ARG A 53 9.41 -4.30 -3.49
C ARG A 53 9.15 -3.85 -2.04
N ALA A 54 10.20 -3.62 -1.26
CA ALA A 54 10.09 -3.10 0.11
C ALA A 54 9.45 -1.70 0.16
N THR A 55 9.71 -0.84 -0.82
CA THR A 55 9.12 0.51 -0.93
C THR A 55 7.64 0.43 -1.30
N VAL A 56 7.28 -0.43 -2.25
CA VAL A 56 5.88 -0.69 -2.63
C VAL A 56 5.11 -1.32 -1.48
N ASN A 57 5.69 -2.33 -0.81
CA ASN A 57 5.10 -2.97 0.35
C ASN A 57 4.82 -1.94 1.45
N LYS A 58 5.75 -1.00 1.69
CA LYS A 58 5.53 0.13 2.62
C LYS A 58 4.36 1.01 2.19
N ALA A 59 4.27 1.33 0.90
CA ALA A 59 3.18 2.14 0.35
C ALA A 59 1.81 1.44 0.53
N LEU A 60 1.72 0.17 0.16
CA LEU A 60 0.52 -0.65 0.35
C LEU A 60 0.17 -0.83 1.82
N GLN A 61 1.18 -0.93 2.70
CA GLN A 61 0.99 -1.01 4.15
C GLN A 61 0.35 0.26 4.70
N LEU A 62 0.76 1.45 4.23
CA LEU A 62 0.13 2.72 4.61
C LEU A 62 -1.34 2.76 4.20
N LEU A 63 -1.63 2.37 2.96
CA LEU A 63 -3.02 2.35 2.46
C LEU A 63 -3.89 1.33 3.18
N ALA A 64 -3.32 0.19 3.58
CA ALA A 64 -4.02 -0.79 4.39
C ALA A 64 -4.27 -0.29 5.82
N ASP A 65 -3.32 0.44 6.40
CA ASP A 65 -3.47 1.09 7.72
C ASP A 65 -4.55 2.18 7.70
N GLU A 66 -4.66 2.90 6.57
CA GLU A 66 -5.74 3.87 6.31
C GLU A 66 -7.10 3.22 6.02
N GLY A 67 -7.17 1.88 5.94
CA GLY A 67 -8.40 1.14 5.64
C GLY A 67 -8.85 1.23 4.17
N LEU A 68 -8.00 1.72 3.28
CA LEU A 68 -8.28 1.81 1.84
C LEU A 68 -8.04 0.49 1.12
N LEU A 69 -7.19 -0.39 1.67
CA LEU A 69 -6.83 -1.68 1.10
C LEU A 69 -6.97 -2.82 2.10
N ASP A 70 -7.70 -3.87 1.71
CA ASP A 70 -7.70 -5.13 2.43
C ASP A 70 -6.61 -6.04 1.86
N ARG A 71 -5.62 -6.40 2.70
CA ARG A 71 -4.52 -7.25 2.27
C ARG A 71 -4.93 -8.72 2.38
N ARG A 72 -5.65 -9.21 1.37
CA ARG A 72 -5.91 -10.65 1.25
C ARG A 72 -4.65 -11.38 0.81
N ARG A 73 -3.86 -11.85 1.78
CA ARG A 73 -2.83 -12.87 1.50
C ARG A 73 -3.58 -14.10 0.97
N ARG A 74 -3.35 -14.47 -0.29
CA ARG A 74 -3.76 -15.78 -0.77
C ARG A 74 -3.09 -16.82 0.14
N ALA A 75 -3.91 -17.56 0.88
CA ALA A 75 -3.52 -18.82 1.51
C ALA A 75 -3.59 -19.93 0.47
#